data_AF-A0A453GJG9-F1
#
_entry.id   AF-A0A453GJG9-F1
#
_cell.length_a   1.000
_cell.length_b   1.000
_cell.length_c   1.000
_cell.angle_alpha   90.00
_cell.angle_beta   90.00
_cell.angle_gamma   90.00
#
_symmetry.space_group_name_H-M   'P 1'
#
loop_
_entity.id
_entity.type
_entity.pdbx_description
1 polymer ?
#
loop_
_entity_poly.entity_id
_entity_poly.type
_entity_poly.pdbx_seq_one_letter_code
_entity_poly.pdbx_strand_id
1 'polypeptide(L)' 'APPDRTPCPSRISAIKQSIRKYAEEPTEVVIRPEFGLSFASLREAYDFYNLYSWEIGFGIRYGESRLNA' A
#
# COMPACT_ATOMS: atom_id res chain seq x y z
N ALA A 1 10.51 -13.54 -6.72
CA ALA A 1 9.79 -12.26 -6.67
C ALA A 1 9.65 -11.66 -8.08
N PRO A 2 8.46 -11.13 -8.45
CA PRO A 2 8.31 -10.39 -9.70
C PRO A 2 9.24 -9.15 -9.69
N PRO A 3 9.77 -8.75 -10.85
CA PRO A 3 10.64 -7.58 -10.93
C PRO A 3 9.85 -6.31 -10.54
N ASP A 4 10.52 -5.40 -9.86
CA ASP A 4 9.98 -4.05 -9.61
C ASP A 4 9.62 -3.38 -10.93
N ARG A 5 8.52 -2.63 -10.92
CA ARG A 5 8.08 -1.90 -12.11
C ARG A 5 9.08 -0.78 -12.41
N THR A 6 9.25 -0.48 -13.68
CA THR A 6 10.07 0.65 -14.13
C THR A 6 9.58 1.93 -13.42
N PRO A 7 10.48 2.73 -12.82
CA PRO A 7 10.10 3.98 -12.17
C PRO A 7 9.43 4.93 -13.17
N CYS A 8 8.14 5.19 -12.98
CA CYS A 8 7.40 6.19 -13.73
C CYS A 8 7.34 7.47 -12.91
N PRO A 9 8.02 8.57 -13.31
CA PRO A 9 8.09 9.80 -12.51
C PRO A 9 6.72 10.49 -12.32
N SER A 10 5.76 10.24 -13.20
CA SER A 10 4.37 10.72 -13.08
C SER A 10 3.51 9.88 -12.14
N ARG A 11 3.99 8.71 -11.70
CA ARG A 11 3.20 7.79 -10.87
C ARG A 11 3.15 8.29 -9.43
N ILE A 12 1.94 8.39 -8.92
CA ILE A 12 1.68 8.69 -7.51
C ILE A 12 1.74 7.38 -6.73
N SER A 13 2.44 7.36 -5.59
CA SER A 13 2.49 6.18 -4.72
C SER A 13 1.14 5.92 -4.08
N ALA A 14 0.88 4.66 -3.71
CA ALA A 14 -0.38 4.27 -3.06
C ALA A 14 -0.65 5.09 -1.79
N ILE A 15 0.39 5.35 -0.98
CA ILE A 15 0.29 6.18 0.23
C ILE A 15 -0.14 7.61 -0.11
N LYS A 16 0.52 8.25 -1.08
CA LYS A 16 0.17 9.62 -1.51
C LYS A 16 -1.25 9.70 -2.04
N GLN A 17 -1.69 8.67 -2.77
CA GLN A 17 -3.05 8.59 -3.27
C GLN A 17 -4.06 8.47 -2.13
N SER A 18 -3.78 7.65 -1.12
CA SER A 18 -4.65 7.50 0.07
C SER A 18 -4.76 8.80 0.86
N ILE A 19 -3.65 9.51 1.10
CA ILE A 19 -3.65 10.80 1.80
C ILE A 19 -4.47 11.86 1.04
N ARG A 20 -4.35 11.92 -0.29
CA ARG A 20 -5.15 12.83 -1.12
C ARG A 20 -6.64 12.53 -1.01
N LYS A 21 -7.02 11.26 -1.14
CA LYS A 21 -8.41 10.83 -0.98
C LYS A 21 -8.96 11.19 0.40
N TYR A 22 -8.19 10.95 1.46
CA TYR A 22 -8.60 11.31 2.82
C TYR A 22 -8.80 12.83 2.98
N ALA A 23 -7.96 13.65 2.35
CA ALA A 23 -8.11 15.10 2.39
C ALA A 23 -9.37 15.59 1.66
N GLU A 24 -9.77 14.91 0.59
CA GLU A 24 -10.99 15.19 -0.18
C GLU A 24 -12.25 14.66 0.51
N GLU A 25 -12.17 13.44 1.05
CA GLU A 25 -13.24 12.71 1.73
C GLU A 25 -12.67 12.07 3.01
N PRO A 26 -12.72 12.76 4.15
CA PRO A 26 -12.22 12.25 5.42
C PRO A 26 -13.00 11.01 5.86
N THR A 27 -12.28 9.99 6.32
CA THR A 27 -12.88 8.73 6.76
C THR A 27 -12.29 8.28 8.09
N GLU A 28 -12.62 7.08 8.57
CA GLU A 28 -12.08 6.57 9.84
C GLU A 28 -10.57 6.28 9.77
N VAL A 29 -10.05 5.93 8.59
CA VAL A 29 -8.64 5.59 8.36
C VAL A 29 -8.06 6.42 7.21
N VAL A 30 -6.82 6.86 7.36
CA VAL A 30 -6.10 7.62 6.32
C VAL A 30 -5.55 6.68 5.27
N ILE A 31 -4.99 5.54 5.70
CA ILE A 31 -4.52 4.50 4.79
C ILE A 31 -5.64 3.49 4.57
N ARG A 32 -6.23 3.50 3.39
CA ARG A 32 -7.35 2.62 3.05
C ARG A 32 -6.95 1.65 1.94
N PRO A 33 -6.80 0.35 2.23
CA PRO A 33 -6.68 -0.66 1.19
C PRO A 33 -7.97 -0.72 0.35
N GLU A 34 -7.82 -0.68 -0.97
CA GLU A 34 -8.92 -0.73 -1.93
C GLU A 34 -8.61 -1.70 -3.06
N PHE A 35 -9.66 -2.21 -3.69
CA PHE A 35 -9.51 -3.04 -4.88
C PHE A 35 -8.88 -2.24 -6.02
N GLY A 36 -7.95 -2.85 -6.75
CA GLY A 36 -7.27 -2.22 -7.88
C GLY A 36 -6.07 -1.34 -7.52
N LEU A 37 -5.70 -1.23 -6.22
CA LEU A 37 -4.42 -0.64 -5.85
C LEU A 37 -3.27 -1.38 -6.53
N SER A 38 -2.33 -0.61 -7.08
CA SER A 38 -1.15 -1.15 -7.70
C SER A 38 0.09 -0.48 -7.14
N PHE A 39 1.10 -1.29 -6.86
CA PHE A 39 2.37 -0.84 -6.28
C PHE A 39 3.49 -0.92 -7.33
N ALA A 40 4.52 -0.10 -7.18
CA ALA A 40 5.73 -0.12 -8.00
C ALA A 40 6.69 -1.21 -7.56
N SER A 41 6.66 -1.53 -6.26
CA SER A 41 7.51 -2.54 -5.66
C SER A 41 6.82 -3.27 -4.53
N LEU A 42 7.35 -4.44 -4.15
CA LEU A 42 6.94 -5.15 -2.95
C LEU A 42 7.19 -4.31 -1.68
N ARG A 43 8.24 -3.49 -1.70
CA ARG A 43 8.54 -2.56 -0.61
C ARG A 43 7.46 -1.50 -0.45
N GLU A 44 7.01 -0.89 -1.55
CA GLU A 44 5.91 0.09 -1.48
C GLU A 44 4.63 -0.55 -0.94
N ALA A 45 4.32 -1.78 -1.37
CA ALA A 45 3.19 -2.52 -0.83
C ALA A 45 3.34 -2.77 0.67
N TYR A 46 4.52 -3.21 1.12
CA TYR A 46 4.80 -3.44 2.52
C TYR A 46 4.65 -2.15 3.36
N ASP A 47 5.25 -1.05 2.92
CA ASP A 47 5.17 0.24 3.62
C ASP A 47 3.72 0.72 3.73
N PHE A 48 2.92 0.57 2.66
CA PHE A 48 1.50 0.89 2.66
C PHE A 48 0.70 0.05 3.67
N TYR A 49 0.83 -1.27 3.62
CA TYR A 49 0.09 -2.15 4.54
C TYR A 49 0.57 -2.04 5.99
N ASN A 50 1.84 -1.68 6.21
CA ASN A 50 2.35 -1.44 7.55
C ASN A 50 1.75 -0.17 8.19
N LEU A 51 1.54 0.89 7.41
CA LEU A 51 0.84 2.07 7.90
C LEU A 51 -0.64 1.77 8.17
N TYR A 52 -1.30 1.03 7.29
CA TYR A 52 -2.67 0.57 7.54
C TYR A 52 -2.76 -0.27 8.82
N SER A 53 -1.86 -1.23 9.00
CA SER A 53 -1.88 -2.09 10.19
C SER A 53 -1.64 -1.31 11.47
N TRP A 54 -0.82 -0.25 11.40
CA TRP A 54 -0.61 0.67 12.52
C TRP A 54 -1.89 1.45 12.87
N GLU A 55 -2.64 1.95 11.88
CA GLU A 55 -3.91 2.66 12.13
C GLU A 55 -4.99 1.76 12.73
N ILE A 56 -5.06 0.50 12.29
CA ILE A 56 -6.05 -0.46 12.81
C ILE A 56 -5.62 -1.10 14.13
N GLY A 57 -4.31 -1.17 14.42
CA GLY A 57 -3.78 -1.75 15.66
C GLY A 57 -3.44 -3.24 15.57
N PHE A 58 -2.91 -3.70 14.44
CA PHE A 58 -2.33 -5.05 14.30
C PHE A 58 -0.93 -5.02 13.69
N GLY A 59 -0.18 -6.12 13.85
CA GLY A 59 1.15 -6.29 13.26
C GLY A 59 1.09 -7.11 11.97
N ILE A 60 1.94 -6.76 11.01
CA ILE A 60 2.15 -7.56 9.80
C ILE A 60 3.58 -8.10 9.72
N ARG A 61 3.78 -9.13 8.91
CA ARG A 61 5.10 -9.70 8.63
C ARG A 61 5.35 -9.70 7.13
N TYR A 62 6.60 -9.41 6.76
CA TYR A 62 7.07 -9.57 5.40
C TYR A 62 7.58 -11.00 5.21
N GLY A 63 7.00 -11.76 4.27
CA GLY A 63 7.42 -13.13 3.98
C GLY A 63 6.66 -13.72 2.80
N GLU A 64 7.24 -14.75 2.18
CA GLU A 64 6.56 -15.47 1.10
C GLU A 64 5.52 -16.44 1.68
N SER A 65 4.29 -16.33 1.20
CA SER A 65 3.24 -17.30 1.50
C SER A 65 3.43 -18.52 0.59
N ARG A 66 3.48 -19.72 1.19
CA ARG A 66 3.54 -21.00 0.45
C ARG A 66 2.32 -21.25 -0.44
N LEU A 67 1.26 -20.46 -0.29
CA LEU A 67 0.01 -20.56 -1.04
C LEU A 67 -0.01 -19.70 -2.31
N ASN A 68 0.97 -18.81 -2.49
CA ASN A 68 1.13 -18.01 -3.70
C ASN A 68 2.04 -18.78 -4.68
N ALA A 69 1.57 -19.95 -5.12
CA ALA A 69 2.21 -20.73 -6.19
C ALA A 69 1.86 -20.15 -7.56
#